data_AF-A0A8J4G4P2-F1
#
_entry.id   AF-A0A8J4G4P2-F1
#
_cell.length_a   1.000
_cell.length_b   1.000
_cell.length_c   1.000
_cell.angle_alpha   90.00
_cell.angle_beta   90.00
_cell.angle_gamma   90.00
#
_symmetry.space_group_name_H-M   'P 1'
#
loop_
_entity.id
_entity.type
_entity.pdbx_description
1 polymer ?
#
loop_
_entity_poly.entity_id
_entity_poly.type
_entity_poly.pdbx_seq_one_letter_code
_entity_poly.pdbx_strand_id
1 'polypeptide(L)'
;MGNAANAYSNAYVKMSKFQMAQVYAASVMFGYFLRRVDQRFQLEKALGTLPLSKEDAVARLERLFAAAEDVEGSDNPDFAEATTVDLDSPAPSRSSQDDDAPAVSAAGRAGGASTSGRAAGSRRGASPDGGRGIGSKSALRRYVESFDQTTMVETARVVSVEGAALVERQTSALLGDIKKLTAQMQEAVGDNASSMQEAIERMAKAVELDMVETVTMAVGTQRRAVLEAVAFGSFLRDVESWVQDEYSLLTPIPPPQLPPAAAV
;
A
#
# COMPACT_ATOMS: atom_id res chain seq x y z
N MET A 1 -8.67 24.69 1.04
CA MET A 1 -7.25 24.68 1.46
C MET A 1 -6.48 23.77 0.50
N GLY A 2 -5.74 24.33 -0.47
CA GLY A 2 -5.04 23.54 -1.50
C GLY A 2 -3.75 24.14 -2.08
N ASN A 3 -3.36 25.36 -1.67
CA ASN A 3 -2.25 26.07 -2.32
C ASN A 3 -0.85 25.63 -1.86
N ALA A 4 -0.68 25.11 -0.64
CA ALA A 4 0.65 24.75 -0.15
C ALA A 4 1.23 23.52 -0.86
N ALA A 5 0.43 22.47 -1.06
CA ALA A 5 0.90 21.23 -1.71
C ALA A 5 1.30 21.43 -3.19
N ASN A 6 0.57 22.29 -3.91
CA ASN A 6 0.89 22.67 -5.29
C ASN A 6 2.05 23.68 -5.38
N ALA A 7 2.33 24.46 -4.31
CA ALA A 7 3.49 25.34 -4.30
C ALA A 7 4.81 24.54 -4.26
N TYR A 8 4.85 23.44 -3.49
CA TYR A 8 6.03 22.58 -3.42
C TYR A 8 6.25 21.74 -4.68
N SER A 9 5.25 21.49 -5.52
CA SER A 9 5.43 20.67 -6.72
C SER A 9 6.27 21.34 -7.81
N ASN A 10 6.29 22.67 -7.85
CA ASN A 10 7.09 23.45 -8.80
C ASN A 10 8.49 23.83 -8.27
N ALA A 11 8.82 23.48 -7.02
CA ALA A 11 10.16 23.66 -6.51
C ALA A 11 11.14 22.79 -7.30
N TYR A 12 12.27 23.35 -7.72
CA TYR A 12 13.33 22.59 -8.39
C TYR A 12 14.30 22.02 -7.37
N VAL A 13 14.68 20.76 -7.56
CA VAL A 13 15.69 20.08 -6.75
C VAL A 13 16.81 19.64 -7.68
N LYS A 14 18.04 20.03 -7.33
CA LYS A 14 19.27 19.51 -7.93
C LYS A 14 19.75 18.33 -7.09
N MET A 15 19.96 17.18 -7.72
CA MET A 15 20.50 15.98 -7.06
C MET A 15 21.46 15.27 -8.01
N SER A 16 22.28 14.36 -7.50
CA SER A 16 23.10 13.51 -8.38
C SER A 16 22.23 12.53 -9.15
N LYS A 17 22.62 12.21 -10.39
CA LYS A 17 21.98 11.12 -11.16
C LYS A 17 22.09 9.79 -10.44
N PHE A 18 23.19 9.57 -9.73
CA PHE A 18 23.39 8.40 -8.89
C PHE A 18 22.34 8.29 -7.77
N GLN A 19 22.10 9.36 -7.00
CA GLN A 19 21.04 9.36 -5.97
C GLN A 19 19.67 9.09 -6.60
N MET A 20 19.37 9.72 -7.74
CA MET A 20 18.12 9.45 -8.45
C MET A 20 18.02 7.96 -8.84
N ALA A 21 19.11 7.37 -9.35
CA ALA A 21 19.15 5.96 -9.73
C ALA A 21 18.91 5.03 -8.55
N GLN A 22 19.53 5.31 -7.41
CA GLN A 22 19.29 4.56 -6.19
C GLN A 22 17.84 4.67 -5.72
N VAL A 23 17.30 5.89 -5.70
CA VAL A 23 15.91 6.12 -5.30
C VAL A 23 14.93 5.43 -6.26
N TYR A 24 15.17 5.51 -7.56
CA TYR A 24 14.36 4.88 -8.58
C TYR A 24 14.41 3.35 -8.44
N ALA A 25 15.59 2.75 -8.38
CA ALA A 25 15.77 1.31 -8.20
C ALA A 25 15.12 0.83 -6.90
N ALA A 26 15.34 1.53 -5.79
CA ALA A 26 14.69 1.21 -4.52
C ALA A 26 13.15 1.28 -4.60
N SER A 27 12.62 2.24 -5.37
CA SER A 27 11.18 2.39 -5.59
C SER A 27 10.61 1.23 -6.44
N VAL A 28 11.35 0.75 -7.44
CA VAL A 28 10.99 -0.46 -8.19
C VAL A 28 10.93 -1.67 -7.26
N MET A 29 11.96 -1.87 -6.43
CA MET A 29 12.01 -2.97 -5.47
C MET A 29 10.87 -2.89 -4.44
N PHE A 30 10.52 -1.68 -4.01
CA PHE A 30 9.37 -1.45 -3.14
C PHE A 30 8.05 -1.79 -3.81
N GLY A 31 7.84 -1.39 -5.07
CA GLY A 31 6.64 -1.77 -5.83
C GLY A 31 6.50 -3.29 -6.01
N TYR A 32 7.63 -3.95 -6.29
CA TYR A 32 7.71 -5.41 -6.38
C TYR A 32 7.34 -6.09 -5.05
N PHE A 33 7.92 -5.60 -3.96
CA PHE A 33 7.62 -6.05 -2.59
C PHE A 33 6.13 -5.88 -2.26
N LEU A 34 5.57 -4.69 -2.48
CA LEU A 34 4.17 -4.39 -2.18
C LEU A 34 3.23 -5.37 -2.86
N ARG A 35 3.48 -5.68 -4.14
CA ARG A 35 2.65 -6.62 -4.89
C ARG A 35 2.72 -8.03 -4.29
N ARG A 36 3.90 -8.47 -3.88
CA ARG A 36 4.09 -9.80 -3.28
C ARG A 36 3.46 -9.91 -1.89
N VAL A 37 3.60 -8.88 -1.07
CA VAL A 37 2.94 -8.80 0.24
C VAL A 37 1.44 -8.80 0.07
N ASP A 38 0.90 -7.99 -0.84
CA ASP A 38 -0.54 -7.91 -1.06
C ASP A 38 -1.11 -9.27 -1.47
N GLN A 39 -0.52 -9.96 -2.45
CA GLN A 39 -0.93 -11.30 -2.83
C GLN A 39 -0.90 -12.29 -1.66
N ARG A 40 0.17 -12.29 -0.86
CA ARG A 40 0.30 -13.15 0.32
C ARG A 40 -0.72 -12.79 1.41
N PHE A 41 -0.93 -11.50 1.64
CA PHE A 41 -1.91 -10.99 2.59
C PHE A 41 -3.33 -11.39 2.20
N GLN A 42 -3.71 -11.27 0.92
CA GLN A 42 -5.02 -11.70 0.45
C GLN A 42 -5.21 -13.22 0.57
N LEU A 43 -4.17 -13.99 0.31
CA LEU A 43 -4.20 -15.44 0.49
C LEU A 43 -4.38 -15.83 1.97
N GLU A 44 -3.61 -15.24 2.87
CA GLU A 44 -3.75 -15.48 4.32
C GLU A 44 -5.07 -14.94 4.88
N LYS A 45 -5.61 -13.86 4.28
CA LYS A 45 -6.96 -13.35 4.56
C LYS A 45 -8.02 -14.37 4.20
N ALA A 46 -7.94 -14.95 3.01
CA ALA A 46 -8.88 -15.96 2.52
C ALA A 46 -8.80 -17.26 3.33
N LEU A 47 -7.59 -17.65 3.77
CA LEU A 47 -7.38 -18.81 4.65
C LEU A 47 -7.79 -18.54 6.10
N GLY A 48 -8.07 -17.29 6.48
CA GLY A 48 -8.42 -16.90 7.85
C GLY A 48 -7.28 -17.03 8.85
N THR A 49 -6.03 -17.16 8.40
CA THR A 49 -4.82 -17.34 9.23
C THR A 49 -4.14 -16.02 9.58
N LEU A 50 -4.73 -14.88 9.18
CA LEU A 50 -4.20 -13.57 9.49
C LEU A 50 -4.04 -13.38 11.01
N PRO A 51 -2.95 -12.72 11.47
CA PRO A 51 -2.86 -12.21 12.82
C PRO A 51 -3.86 -11.06 13.00
N LEU A 52 -5.12 -11.42 13.21
CA LEU A 52 -6.20 -10.49 13.54
C LEU A 52 -5.95 -9.95 14.96
N SER A 53 -6.11 -8.64 15.15
CA SER A 53 -6.19 -8.13 16.53
C SER A 53 -7.40 -8.75 17.21
N LYS A 54 -7.36 -8.87 18.54
CA LYS A 54 -8.52 -9.31 19.32
C LYS A 54 -9.76 -8.50 18.97
N GLU A 55 -9.62 -7.20 18.73
CA GLU A 55 -10.74 -6.34 18.32
C GLU A 55 -11.33 -6.73 16.95
N ASP A 56 -10.49 -7.10 15.97
CA ASP A 56 -10.96 -7.47 14.63
C ASP A 56 -11.61 -8.87 14.64
N ALA A 57 -11.09 -9.79 15.46
CA ALA A 57 -11.68 -11.10 15.67
C ALA A 57 -13.04 -11.00 16.39
N VAL A 58 -13.14 -10.12 17.40
CA VAL A 58 -14.40 -9.83 18.11
C VAL A 58 -15.41 -9.18 17.16
N ALA A 59 -15.02 -8.18 16.38
CA ALA A 59 -15.91 -7.53 15.42
C ALA A 59 -16.42 -8.51 14.34
N ARG A 60 -15.58 -9.45 13.88
CA ARG A 60 -16.00 -10.51 12.96
C ARG A 60 -16.97 -11.48 13.62
N LEU A 61 -16.72 -11.85 14.88
CA LEU A 61 -17.56 -12.76 15.64
C LEU A 61 -18.92 -12.14 15.96
N GLU A 62 -18.96 -10.87 16.37
CA GLU A 62 -20.20 -10.11 16.60
C GLU A 62 -21.05 -10.03 15.32
N ARG A 63 -20.42 -9.86 14.14
CA ARG A 63 -21.15 -9.88 12.86
C ARG A 63 -21.68 -11.25 12.50
N LEU A 64 -20.93 -12.32 12.79
CA LEU A 64 -21.41 -13.69 12.59
C LEU A 64 -22.59 -14.01 13.51
N PHE A 65 -22.56 -13.53 14.76
CA PHE A 65 -23.67 -13.68 15.69
C PHE A 65 -24.90 -12.87 15.25
N ALA A 66 -24.72 -11.60 14.85
CA ALA A 66 -25.82 -10.78 14.33
C ALA A 66 -26.44 -11.37 13.06
N ALA A 67 -25.62 -11.92 12.16
CA ALA A 67 -26.11 -12.59 10.94
C ALA A 67 -26.85 -13.90 11.23
N ALA A 68 -26.49 -14.62 12.31
CA ALA A 68 -27.20 -15.83 12.73
C ALA A 68 -28.52 -15.52 13.44
N GLU A 69 -28.56 -14.45 14.25
CA GLU A 69 -29.77 -13.97 14.93
C GLU A 69 -30.85 -13.51 13.93
N ASP A 70 -30.44 -12.86 12.83
CA ASP A 70 -31.35 -12.47 11.73
C ASP A 70 -31.95 -13.69 10.99
N VAL A 71 -31.29 -14.87 11.03
CA VAL A 71 -31.82 -16.11 10.43
C VAL A 71 -32.81 -16.80 11.36
N GLU A 72 -32.60 -16.74 12.68
CA GLU A 72 -33.50 -17.30 13.70
C GLU A 72 -34.84 -16.55 13.82
N GLY A 73 -34.93 -15.30 13.36
CA GLY A 73 -36.17 -14.51 13.34
C GLY A 73 -37.07 -14.72 12.12
N SER A 74 -36.71 -15.60 11.18
CA SER A 74 -37.48 -15.84 9.95
C SER A 74 -38.47 -17.00 10.11
N ASP A 75 -39.77 -16.71 9.99
CA ASP A 75 -40.90 -17.65 10.15
C ASP A 75 -41.01 -18.72 9.01
N ASN A 76 -39.99 -18.95 8.18
CA ASN A 76 -40.05 -19.98 7.13
C ASN A 76 -38.66 -20.49 6.67
N PRO A 77 -38.24 -21.71 7.04
CA PRO A 77 -36.87 -22.19 6.83
C PRO A 77 -36.54 -22.60 5.37
N ASP A 78 -37.50 -22.60 4.44
CA ASP A 78 -37.33 -23.12 3.08
C ASP A 78 -37.01 -22.04 2.02
N PHE A 79 -36.95 -20.75 2.41
CA PHE A 79 -36.66 -19.61 1.52
C PHE A 79 -35.60 -18.64 2.09
N ALA A 80 -34.77 -19.08 3.04
CA ALA A 80 -33.64 -18.29 3.48
C ALA A 80 -32.60 -18.22 2.34
N GLU A 81 -32.67 -17.18 1.52
CA GLU A 81 -31.59 -16.83 0.60
C GLU A 81 -30.32 -16.70 1.44
N ALA A 82 -29.29 -17.47 1.09
CA ALA A 82 -28.01 -17.41 1.77
C ALA A 82 -27.43 -16.01 1.55
N THR A 83 -27.72 -15.09 2.47
CA THR A 83 -27.17 -13.74 2.46
C THR A 83 -25.66 -13.88 2.55
N THR A 84 -24.98 -13.74 1.41
CA THR A 84 -23.53 -13.70 1.35
C THR A 84 -23.10 -12.42 2.05
N VAL A 85 -22.75 -12.51 3.32
CA VAL A 85 -22.28 -11.36 4.09
C VAL A 85 -20.94 -10.93 3.51
N ASP A 86 -20.87 -9.73 2.95
CA ASP A 86 -19.61 -9.09 2.60
C ASP A 86 -18.93 -8.60 3.87
N LEU A 87 -18.06 -9.44 4.44
CA LEU A 87 -17.34 -9.18 5.68
C LEU A 87 -16.43 -7.93 5.61
N ASP A 88 -16.20 -7.36 4.43
CA ASP A 88 -15.25 -6.25 4.21
C ASP A 88 -15.90 -4.86 4.19
N SER A 89 -17.22 -4.76 4.35
CA SER A 89 -17.90 -3.46 4.46
C SER A 89 -17.59 -2.74 5.80
N PRO A 90 -17.33 -1.41 5.79
CA PRO A 90 -17.09 -0.65 7.00
C PRO A 90 -18.32 -0.69 7.92
N ALA A 91 -18.09 -0.90 9.22
CA ALA A 91 -19.18 -1.07 10.20
C ALA A 91 -20.12 0.15 10.22
N PRO A 92 -21.45 -0.03 10.20
CA PRO A 92 -22.36 1.07 10.48
C PRO A 92 -22.14 1.55 11.91
N SER A 93 -21.81 2.83 12.06
CA SER A 93 -21.69 3.49 13.37
C SER A 93 -23.07 3.57 14.01
N ARG A 94 -23.40 2.65 14.92
CA ARG A 94 -24.63 2.77 15.73
C ARG A 94 -24.37 3.78 16.84
N SER A 95 -24.83 5.01 16.66
CA SER A 95 -24.95 5.98 17.74
C SER A 95 -26.14 5.58 18.62
N SER A 96 -25.86 5.18 19.86
CA SER A 96 -26.84 5.07 20.94
C SER A 96 -27.39 6.47 21.25
N GLN A 97 -28.65 6.72 20.89
CA GLN A 97 -29.43 7.83 21.44
C GLN A 97 -30.50 7.24 22.36
N ASP A 98 -30.19 7.31 23.65
CA ASP A 98 -31.16 7.30 24.73
C ASP A 98 -32.05 8.53 24.57
N ASP A 99 -33.38 8.37 24.60
CA ASP A 99 -34.30 9.46 24.93
C ASP A 99 -35.54 8.89 25.65
N ASP A 100 -35.64 9.26 26.93
CA ASP A 100 -36.76 9.08 27.86
C ASP A 100 -37.99 9.93 27.46
N ALA A 101 -39.15 9.26 27.25
CA ALA A 101 -40.54 9.62 27.64
C ALA A 101 -41.18 11.01 27.31
N PRO A 102 -42.52 11.23 27.45
CA PRO A 102 -43.72 10.36 27.37
C PRO A 102 -44.89 10.94 26.51
N ALA A 103 -46.05 10.24 26.51
CA ALA A 103 -47.42 10.68 26.14
C ALA A 103 -47.72 10.84 24.63
N VAL A 104 -48.87 10.46 24.05
CA VAL A 104 -50.24 10.17 24.51
C VAL A 104 -50.99 9.39 23.40
N SER A 105 -52.03 8.67 23.84
CA SER A 105 -53.09 7.99 23.09
C SER A 105 -53.59 8.66 21.79
N ALA A 106 -53.83 7.87 20.74
CA ALA A 106 -55.18 7.71 20.15
C ALA A 106 -55.20 6.69 18.99
N ALA A 107 -56.22 5.83 19.06
CA ALA A 107 -56.76 4.90 18.10
C ALA A 107 -56.49 5.14 16.60
N GLY A 108 -56.16 4.06 15.91
CA GLY A 108 -56.19 3.99 14.46
C GLY A 108 -57.59 3.84 13.88
N ARG A 109 -57.73 4.18 12.59
CA ARG A 109 -58.29 3.29 11.55
C ARG A 109 -58.32 3.96 10.18
N ALA A 110 -58.24 3.07 9.18
CA ALA A 110 -58.50 3.23 7.75
C ALA A 110 -57.45 4.05 6.99
N GLY A 111 -56.90 3.59 5.87
CA GLY A 111 -57.33 2.58 4.92
C GLY A 111 -57.04 3.12 3.51
N GLY A 112 -56.65 2.27 2.58
CA GLY A 112 -56.61 2.62 1.16
C GLY A 112 -55.22 2.66 0.54
N ALA A 113 -54.88 1.55 -0.11
CA ALA A 113 -53.82 1.46 -1.09
C ALA A 113 -54.12 2.36 -2.30
N SER A 114 -53.09 2.95 -2.92
CA SER A 114 -52.62 2.50 -4.24
C SER A 114 -51.76 3.54 -4.98
N THR A 115 -50.86 2.97 -5.78
CA THR A 115 -50.24 3.50 -7.00
C THR A 115 -48.99 4.37 -6.89
N SER A 116 -47.93 3.74 -7.37
CA SER A 116 -46.61 4.23 -7.72
C SER A 116 -46.63 5.18 -8.91
N GLY A 117 -45.88 6.28 -8.82
CA GLY A 117 -45.57 7.12 -9.99
C GLY A 117 -44.68 8.32 -9.70
N ARG A 118 -43.41 8.21 -10.14
CA ARG A 118 -42.47 9.28 -10.55
C ARG A 118 -41.90 10.26 -9.50
N ALA A 119 -40.59 10.10 -9.32
CA ALA A 119 -39.52 11.05 -9.67
C ALA A 119 -39.41 12.42 -8.98
N ALA A 120 -38.14 12.74 -8.72
CA ALA A 120 -37.50 14.05 -8.62
C ALA A 120 -37.40 14.68 -7.22
N GLY A 121 -36.13 14.90 -6.83
CA GLY A 121 -35.74 16.24 -6.43
C GLY A 121 -35.13 16.41 -5.04
N SER A 122 -33.81 16.59 -5.06
CA SER A 122 -33.13 17.68 -4.35
C SER A 122 -32.61 17.47 -2.92
N ARG A 123 -31.31 17.17 -2.88
CA ARG A 123 -30.24 17.93 -2.19
C ARG A 123 -30.58 18.59 -0.86
N ARG A 124 -29.91 18.12 0.19
CA ARG A 124 -29.47 18.82 1.43
C ARG A 124 -28.52 17.84 2.11
N GLY A 125 -27.34 18.13 2.60
CA GLY A 125 -26.52 19.33 2.67
C GLY A 125 -25.27 18.83 3.38
N ALA A 126 -24.14 18.75 2.67
CA ALA A 126 -22.90 18.22 3.22
C ALA A 126 -22.26 19.31 4.10
N SER A 127 -22.35 19.16 5.41
CA SER A 127 -21.47 19.84 6.34
C SER A 127 -20.22 18.98 6.57
N PRO A 128 -19.01 19.57 6.60
CA PRO A 128 -17.76 18.84 6.68
C PRO A 128 -17.40 18.64 8.15
N ASP A 129 -17.58 17.43 8.68
CA ASP A 129 -17.05 17.11 10.00
C ASP A 129 -15.60 16.62 9.87
N GLY A 130 -14.70 17.56 10.18
CA GLY A 130 -13.27 17.34 10.25
C GLY A 130 -12.92 16.70 11.59
N GLY A 131 -12.56 15.42 11.55
CA GLY A 131 -12.10 14.69 12.72
C GLY A 131 -11.53 13.33 12.38
N ARG A 132 -10.74 13.22 11.31
CA ARG A 132 -10.05 11.97 10.96
C ARG A 132 -8.94 11.72 11.98
N GLY A 133 -9.30 11.04 13.07
CA GLY A 133 -8.36 10.50 14.03
C GLY A 133 -7.24 9.75 13.31
N ILE A 134 -6.04 9.82 13.86
CA ILE A 134 -4.88 9.03 13.43
C ILE A 134 -5.30 7.56 13.56
N GLY A 135 -5.78 7.02 12.44
CA GLY A 135 -6.58 5.81 12.40
C GLY A 135 -5.80 4.60 12.88
N SER A 136 -6.51 3.62 13.42
CA SER A 136 -5.94 2.30 13.69
C SER A 136 -5.18 1.83 12.45
N LYS A 137 -3.97 1.29 12.66
CA LYS A 137 -3.11 0.84 11.56
C LYS A 137 -3.90 -0.18 10.72
N SER A 138 -3.87 -0.02 9.39
CA SER A 138 -4.53 -0.96 8.48
C SER A 138 -4.02 -2.39 8.72
N ALA A 139 -4.88 -3.38 8.48
CA ALA A 139 -4.52 -4.79 8.65
C ALA A 139 -3.28 -5.17 7.83
N LEU A 140 -3.17 -4.66 6.60
CA LEU A 140 -1.98 -4.84 5.75
C LEU A 140 -0.71 -4.23 6.38
N ARG A 141 -0.82 -3.03 6.97
CA ARG A 141 0.32 -2.39 7.63
C ARG A 141 0.77 -3.19 8.86
N ARG A 142 -0.17 -3.69 9.67
CA ARG A 142 0.13 -4.57 10.81
C ARG A 142 0.77 -5.88 10.36
N TYR A 143 0.30 -6.43 9.25
CA TYR A 143 0.85 -7.63 8.64
C TYR A 143 2.31 -7.44 8.21
N VAL A 144 2.62 -6.35 7.49
CA VAL A 144 4.01 -6.00 7.13
C VAL A 144 4.87 -5.75 8.37
N GLU A 145 4.34 -5.06 9.38
CA GLU A 145 5.04 -4.81 10.64
C GLU A 145 5.34 -6.10 11.44
N SER A 146 4.64 -7.20 11.16
CA SER A 146 4.87 -8.51 11.79
C SER A 146 5.98 -9.34 11.12
N PHE A 147 6.55 -8.87 10.01
CA PHE A 147 7.58 -9.63 9.30
C PHE A 147 8.93 -9.58 10.01
N ASP A 148 9.56 -10.75 10.16
CA ASP A 148 10.97 -10.84 10.50
C ASP A 148 11.85 -10.28 9.37
N GLN A 149 13.07 -9.85 9.72
CA GLN A 149 14.04 -9.29 8.77
C GLN A 149 14.33 -10.23 7.59
N THR A 150 14.40 -11.54 7.83
CA THR A 150 14.61 -12.57 6.80
C THR A 150 13.42 -12.62 5.84
N THR A 151 12.20 -12.71 6.36
CA THR A 151 10.96 -12.71 5.58
C THR A 151 10.81 -11.45 4.74
N MET A 152 11.19 -10.29 5.30
CA MET A 152 11.18 -9.03 4.57
C MET A 152 12.16 -9.03 3.40
N VAL A 153 13.40 -9.47 3.61
CA VAL A 153 14.42 -9.56 2.55
C VAL A 153 14.00 -10.55 1.47
N GLU A 154 13.52 -11.73 1.86
CA GLU A 154 13.05 -12.75 0.92
C GLU A 154 11.88 -12.26 0.08
N THR A 155 10.94 -11.53 0.68
CA THR A 155 9.76 -10.98 -0.02
C THR A 155 10.14 -9.82 -0.93
N ALA A 156 11.06 -8.95 -0.50
CA ALA A 156 11.50 -7.80 -1.29
C ALA A 156 12.38 -8.20 -2.49
N ARG A 157 12.94 -9.40 -2.47
CA ARG A 157 13.85 -9.88 -3.50
C ARG A 157 13.13 -10.22 -4.81
N VAL A 158 13.65 -9.69 -5.91
CA VAL A 158 13.29 -10.10 -7.28
C VAL A 158 13.68 -11.56 -7.47
N VAL A 159 12.77 -12.35 -8.02
CA VAL A 159 12.91 -13.81 -8.04
C VAL A 159 13.65 -14.28 -9.30
N SER A 160 13.60 -13.53 -10.40
CA SER A 160 14.18 -13.93 -11.69
C SER A 160 15.40 -13.09 -12.13
N VAL A 161 16.36 -13.74 -12.79
CA VAL A 161 17.53 -13.07 -13.41
C VAL A 161 17.08 -12.09 -14.49
N GLU A 162 16.04 -12.47 -15.24
CA GLU A 162 15.45 -11.68 -16.31
C GLU A 162 14.81 -10.38 -15.76
N GLY A 163 14.11 -10.48 -14.63
CA GLY A 163 13.55 -9.35 -13.92
C GLY A 163 14.63 -8.42 -13.38
N ALA A 164 15.68 -8.98 -12.77
CA ALA A 164 16.83 -8.17 -12.32
C ALA A 164 17.50 -7.43 -13.50
N ALA A 165 17.69 -8.11 -14.63
CA ALA A 165 18.24 -7.51 -15.84
C ALA A 165 17.31 -6.43 -16.41
N LEU A 166 15.98 -6.59 -16.30
CA LEU A 166 15.02 -5.59 -16.75
C LEU A 166 15.10 -4.32 -15.88
N VAL A 167 15.19 -4.46 -14.55
CA VAL A 167 15.37 -3.34 -13.63
C VAL A 167 16.68 -2.61 -13.93
N GLU A 168 17.78 -3.33 -14.14
CA GLU A 168 19.07 -2.74 -14.50
C GLU A 168 18.99 -1.99 -15.83
N ARG A 169 18.38 -2.58 -16.87
CA ARG A 169 18.21 -1.95 -18.18
C ARG A 169 17.33 -0.71 -18.13
N GLN A 170 16.19 -0.76 -17.44
CA GLN A 170 15.29 0.39 -17.30
C GLN A 170 15.97 1.55 -16.57
N THR A 171 16.63 1.25 -15.45
CA THR A 171 17.32 2.27 -14.66
C THR A 171 18.51 2.84 -15.44
N SER A 172 19.24 2.00 -16.19
CA SER A 172 20.35 2.44 -17.03
C SER A 172 19.90 3.27 -18.24
N ALA A 173 18.75 2.95 -18.84
CA ALA A 173 18.18 3.72 -19.94
C ALA A 173 17.75 5.12 -19.51
N LEU A 174 17.23 5.27 -18.30
CA LEU A 174 16.76 6.56 -17.77
C LEU A 174 17.91 7.46 -17.29
N LEU A 175 18.97 6.88 -16.73
CA LEU A 175 19.97 7.63 -15.95
C LEU A 175 21.39 7.47 -16.45
N GLY A 176 21.61 6.59 -17.42
CA GLY A 176 22.93 6.23 -17.91
C GLY A 176 23.53 5.06 -17.16
N ASP A 177 24.81 4.81 -17.41
CA ASP A 177 25.52 3.66 -16.87
C ASP A 177 25.72 3.79 -15.36
N ILE A 178 24.94 3.03 -14.59
CA ILE A 178 24.95 3.05 -13.12
C ILE A 178 26.35 2.75 -12.60
N LYS A 179 27.11 1.87 -13.25
CA LYS A 179 28.47 1.52 -12.79
C LYS A 179 29.42 2.70 -12.87
N LYS A 180 29.30 3.51 -13.93
CA LYS A 180 30.08 4.75 -14.08
C LYS A 180 29.66 5.78 -13.05
N LEU A 181 28.35 5.94 -12.82
CA LEU A 181 27.83 6.86 -11.81
C LEU A 181 28.27 6.46 -10.39
N THR A 182 28.30 5.17 -10.08
CA THR A 182 28.81 4.65 -8.81
C THR A 182 30.30 4.97 -8.65
N ALA A 183 31.11 4.70 -9.68
CA ALA A 183 32.55 4.97 -9.63
C ALA A 183 32.85 6.47 -9.44
N GLN A 184 32.16 7.33 -10.20
CA GLN A 184 32.27 8.79 -10.06
C GLN A 184 31.84 9.27 -8.67
N MET A 185 30.74 8.72 -8.14
CA MET A 185 30.27 9.07 -6.80
C MET A 185 31.26 8.62 -5.73
N GLN A 186 31.84 7.42 -5.87
CA GLN A 186 32.82 6.88 -4.94
C GLN A 186 34.13 7.68 -4.98
N GLU A 187 34.56 8.13 -6.15
CA GLU A 187 35.70 9.04 -6.32
C GLU A 187 35.44 10.41 -5.68
N ALA A 188 34.23 10.96 -5.85
CA ALA A 188 33.87 12.27 -5.32
C ALA A 188 33.61 12.29 -3.80
N VAL A 189 33.08 11.20 -3.24
CA VAL A 189 32.72 11.10 -1.81
C VAL A 189 33.86 10.49 -0.97
N GLY A 190 34.69 9.63 -1.58
CA GLY A 190 35.77 8.90 -0.93
C GLY A 190 35.28 7.79 0.02
N ASP A 191 36.06 6.72 0.15
CA ASP A 191 35.72 5.54 0.99
C ASP A 191 35.81 5.78 2.52
N ASN A 192 36.13 6.99 2.96
CA ASN A 192 36.49 7.28 4.35
C ASN A 192 35.38 7.97 5.17
N ALA A 193 34.12 7.86 4.77
CA ALA A 193 33.03 8.39 5.58
C ALA A 193 32.86 7.56 6.86
N SER A 194 33.14 8.16 8.00
CA SER A 194 33.03 7.52 9.32
C SER A 194 31.58 7.32 9.76
N SER A 195 30.63 8.02 9.13
CA SER A 195 29.19 7.88 9.35
C SER A 195 28.38 8.13 8.07
N MET A 196 27.17 7.54 8.01
CA MET A 196 26.20 7.73 6.93
C MET A 196 25.84 9.21 6.72
N GLN A 197 25.75 9.97 7.82
CA GLN A 197 25.41 11.40 7.76
C GLN A 197 26.52 12.22 7.09
N GLU A 198 27.78 11.90 7.40
CA GLU A 198 28.94 12.55 6.80
C GLU A 198 29.06 12.24 5.30
N ALA A 199 28.68 11.02 4.89
CA ALA A 199 28.60 10.63 3.49
C ALA A 199 27.53 11.44 2.74
N ILE A 200 26.35 11.63 3.33
CA ILE A 200 25.26 12.42 2.75
C ILE A 200 25.68 13.89 2.58
N GLU A 201 26.36 14.46 3.58
CA GLU A 201 26.83 15.84 3.51
C GLU A 201 27.93 16.02 2.45
N ARG A 202 28.88 15.10 2.36
CA ARG A 202 29.91 15.11 1.29
C ARG A 202 29.29 14.95 -0.08
N MET A 203 28.30 14.08 -0.22
CA MET A 203 27.55 13.90 -1.45
C MET A 203 26.80 15.17 -1.83
N ALA A 204 26.18 15.88 -0.87
CA ALA A 204 25.56 17.17 -1.12
C ALA A 204 26.57 18.21 -1.63
N LYS A 205 27.75 18.29 -0.99
CA LYS A 205 28.85 19.16 -1.45
C LYS A 205 29.36 18.78 -2.85
N ALA A 206 29.46 17.50 -3.17
CA ALA A 206 29.88 17.03 -4.49
C ALA A 206 28.87 17.41 -5.59
N VAL A 207 27.56 17.42 -5.27
CA VAL A 207 26.48 17.87 -6.17
C VAL A 207 26.50 19.39 -6.35
N GLU A 208 26.82 20.16 -5.32
CA GLU A 208 26.99 21.61 -5.42
C GLU A 208 28.20 22.00 -6.27
N LEU A 209 29.31 21.27 -6.11
CA LEU A 209 30.56 21.49 -6.84
C LEU A 209 30.58 20.90 -8.26
N ASP A 210 29.46 20.30 -8.72
CA ASP A 210 29.34 19.61 -10.02
C ASP A 210 30.48 18.61 -10.30
N MET A 211 30.99 17.96 -9.24
CA MET A 211 31.99 16.89 -9.38
C MET A 211 31.39 15.56 -9.86
N VAL A 212 30.06 15.46 -9.88
CA VAL A 212 29.30 14.28 -10.30
C VAL A 212 28.23 14.69 -11.30
N GLU A 213 27.76 13.76 -12.12
CA GLU A 213 26.63 14.05 -13.01
C GLU A 213 25.37 14.39 -12.20
N THR A 214 24.84 15.59 -12.39
CA THR A 214 23.65 16.09 -11.69
C THR A 214 22.44 16.14 -12.61
N VAL A 215 21.25 16.09 -11.99
CA VAL A 215 19.97 16.30 -12.64
C VAL A 215 19.17 17.31 -11.83
N THR A 216 18.57 18.28 -12.52
CA THR A 216 17.67 19.26 -11.91
C THR A 216 16.26 19.05 -12.43
N MET A 217 15.31 18.81 -11.53
CA MET A 217 13.91 18.61 -11.90
C MET A 217 12.97 19.18 -10.85
N ALA A 218 11.72 19.41 -11.22
CA ALA A 218 10.69 19.82 -10.27
C ALA A 218 10.37 18.66 -9.30
N VAL A 219 10.05 18.98 -8.04
CA VAL A 219 9.63 17.98 -7.02
C VAL A 219 8.43 17.17 -7.51
N GLY A 220 7.51 17.78 -8.26
CA GLY A 220 6.40 17.07 -8.89
C GLY A 220 6.86 15.98 -9.87
N THR A 221 7.88 16.27 -10.67
CA THR A 221 8.49 15.30 -11.60
C THR A 221 9.18 14.18 -10.86
N GLN A 222 9.94 14.49 -9.80
CA GLN A 222 10.59 13.48 -8.97
C GLN A 222 9.56 12.53 -8.35
N ARG A 223 8.47 13.05 -7.78
CA ARG A 223 7.39 12.23 -7.20
C ARG A 223 6.73 11.35 -8.27
N ARG A 224 6.50 11.87 -9.47
CA ARG A 224 5.94 11.08 -10.57
C ARG A 224 6.89 9.95 -10.98
N ALA A 225 8.19 10.23 -11.10
CA ALA A 225 9.19 9.22 -11.42
C ALA A 225 9.24 8.09 -10.37
N VAL A 226 9.14 8.44 -9.08
CA VAL A 226 9.05 7.45 -7.99
C VAL A 226 7.79 6.62 -8.08
N LEU A 227 6.62 7.24 -8.31
CA LEU A 227 5.36 6.50 -8.43
C LEU A 227 5.32 5.61 -9.68
N GLU A 228 5.91 6.06 -10.78
CA GLU A 228 6.08 5.27 -12.00
C GLU A 228 6.99 4.06 -11.75
N ALA A 229 8.10 4.25 -11.02
CA ALA A 229 8.98 3.15 -10.62
C ALA A 229 8.24 2.11 -9.75
N VAL A 230 7.42 2.56 -8.80
CA VAL A 230 6.59 1.68 -7.97
C VAL A 230 5.59 0.90 -8.83
N ALA A 231 4.92 1.56 -9.77
CA ALA A 231 4.00 0.92 -10.70
C ALA A 231 4.73 -0.13 -11.56
N PHE A 232 5.89 0.23 -12.12
CA PHE A 232 6.75 -0.68 -12.88
C PHE A 232 7.17 -1.90 -12.07
N GLY A 233 7.58 -1.72 -10.81
CA GLY A 233 7.93 -2.83 -9.92
C GLY A 233 6.77 -3.76 -9.61
N SER A 234 5.56 -3.20 -9.42
CA SER A 234 4.36 -4.01 -9.20
C SER A 234 3.96 -4.81 -10.45
N PHE A 235 4.05 -4.19 -11.63
CA PHE A 235 3.80 -4.84 -12.91
C PHE A 235 4.83 -5.93 -13.21
N LEU A 236 6.10 -5.69 -12.89
CA LEU A 236 7.17 -6.68 -13.04
C LEU A 236 6.83 -7.96 -12.28
N ARG A 237 6.33 -7.85 -11.04
CA ARG A 237 5.93 -9.03 -10.26
C ARG A 237 4.80 -9.82 -10.93
N ASP A 238 3.81 -9.13 -11.49
CA ASP A 238 2.68 -9.79 -12.17
C ASP A 238 3.12 -10.50 -13.45
N VAL A 239 3.98 -9.86 -14.25
CA VAL A 239 4.54 -10.48 -15.46
C VAL A 239 5.42 -11.67 -15.11
N GLU A 240 6.27 -11.57 -14.09
CA GLU A 240 7.07 -12.71 -13.64
C GLU A 240 6.20 -13.89 -13.22
N SER A 241 5.16 -13.65 -12.41
CA SER A 241 4.20 -14.69 -12.02
C SER A 241 3.54 -15.32 -13.25
N TRP A 242 3.05 -14.51 -14.19
CA TRP A 242 2.40 -15.01 -15.39
C TRP A 242 3.35 -15.81 -16.29
N VAL A 243 4.58 -15.33 -16.53
CA VAL A 243 5.57 -16.03 -17.35
C VAL A 243 6.01 -17.34 -16.69
N GLN A 244 6.15 -17.34 -15.37
CA GLN A 244 6.48 -18.54 -14.61
C GLN A 244 5.39 -19.61 -14.76
N ASP A 245 4.13 -19.22 -14.61
CA ASP A 245 2.98 -20.12 -14.65
C ASP A 245 2.74 -20.66 -16.07
N GLU A 246 2.84 -19.81 -17.09
CA GLU A 246 2.51 -20.18 -18.48
C GLU A 246 3.69 -20.86 -19.21
N TYR A 247 4.92 -20.38 -18.99
CA TYR A 247 6.08 -20.80 -19.79
C TYR A 247 7.23 -21.40 -18.98
N SER A 248 7.30 -21.18 -17.65
CA SER A 248 8.40 -21.64 -16.79
C SER A 248 9.80 -21.27 -17.30
N LEU A 249 9.92 -20.11 -17.94
CA LEU A 249 11.15 -19.63 -18.61
C LEU A 249 12.09 -18.85 -17.68
N LEU A 250 11.70 -18.57 -16.44
CA LEU A 250 12.48 -17.69 -15.57
C LEU A 250 13.62 -18.44 -14.88
N THR A 251 14.81 -17.84 -14.91
CA THR A 251 15.97 -18.35 -14.19
C THR A 251 15.94 -17.84 -12.76
N PRO A 252 15.76 -18.70 -11.74
CA PRO A 252 15.69 -18.26 -10.36
C PRO A 252 17.06 -17.76 -9.88
N ILE A 253 17.07 -16.62 -9.16
CA ILE A 253 18.32 -16.08 -8.61
C ILE A 253 18.74 -16.92 -7.39
N PRO A 254 20.00 -17.41 -7.31
CA PRO A 254 20.49 -18.24 -6.20
C PRO A 254 20.27 -17.59 -4.82
N PRO A 255 19.81 -18.30 -3.78
CA PRO A 255 19.56 -17.70 -2.47
C PRO A 255 20.82 -16.98 -1.93
N PRO A 256 20.67 -15.82 -1.27
CA PRO A 256 21.80 -15.12 -0.68
C PRO A 256 22.46 -16.04 0.35
N GLN A 257 23.77 -16.27 0.21
CA GLN A 257 24.55 -16.95 1.24
C GLN A 257 24.65 -16.01 2.44
N LEU A 258 23.84 -16.27 3.47
CA LEU A 258 24.03 -15.63 4.76
C LEU A 258 25.40 -16.06 5.30
N PRO A 259 26.23 -15.14 5.84
CA PRO A 259 27.45 -15.53 6.53
C PRO A 259 27.08 -16.53 7.64
N PRO A 260 27.88 -17.59 7.86
CA PRO A 260 27.60 -18.55 8.91
C PRO A 260 27.47 -17.78 10.23
N ALA A 261 26.38 -18.03 10.95
CA ALA A 261 26.20 -17.52 12.30
C ALA A 261 27.47 -17.86 13.08
N ALA A 262 28.18 -16.84 13.56
CA ALA A 262 29.35 -17.03 14.40
C ALA A 262 28.93 -17.95 15.55
N ALA A 263 29.51 -19.14 15.58
CA ALA A 263 29.35 -20.06 16.70
C ALA A 263 29.84 -19.33 17.96
N VAL A 264 28.90 -19.04 18.86
CA VAL A 264 29.18 -18.61 20.23
C VAL A 264 29.52 -19.85 21.05
#